data_AF-A0A067EKZ0-F1
#
_entry.id   AF-A0A067EKZ0-F1
#
_cell.length_a   1.000
_cell.length_b   1.000
_cell.length_c   1.000
_cell.angle_alpha   90.00
_cell.angle_beta   90.00
_cell.angle_gamma   90.00
#
_symmetry.space_group_name_H-M   'P 1'
#
loop_
_entity.id
_entity.type
_entity.pdbx_description
1 polymer ?
#
loop_
_entity_poly.entity_id
_entity_poly.type
_entity_poly.pdbx_seq_one_letter_code
_entity_poly.pdbx_strand_id
1 'polypeptide(L)'
;MGNCEALKILLAIFLITTTTTTKVVLVVAGGTLQRIPTTLQGPFEPVTRRFDPSLRRGSDDLPMNHTRLKKNVTSNFPEQIALAISSPTSMWVSWVSGDAQIGSNVTPLDPSTVASDVWYGKQSGKYTSKRGGNATVYSQLYPFKGLLNYTSGIIHHVKID
;
A
#
# COMPACT_ATOMS: atom_id res chain seq x y z
N MET A 1 64.80 36.67 -55.57
CA MET A 1 64.70 37.44 -54.30
C MET A 1 63.24 37.84 -54.13
N GLY A 2 62.58 37.43 -53.04
CA GLY A 2 61.20 37.86 -52.80
C GLY A 2 60.27 37.05 -51.89
N ASN A 3 60.68 35.92 -51.28
CA ASN A 3 59.75 35.14 -50.44
C ASN A 3 60.33 34.56 -49.13
N CYS A 4 61.59 34.85 -48.77
CA CYS A 4 62.22 34.29 -47.56
C CYS A 4 62.04 35.18 -46.32
N GLU A 5 61.81 36.48 -46.48
CA GLU A 5 61.73 37.42 -45.36
C GLU A 5 60.31 37.60 -44.81
N ALA A 6 59.27 37.38 -45.62
CA ALA A 6 57.88 37.41 -45.16
C ALA A 6 57.51 36.20 -44.28
N LEU A 7 58.16 35.05 -44.51
CA LEU A 7 57.91 33.82 -43.76
C LEU A 7 58.52 33.85 -42.35
N LYS A 8 59.61 34.60 -42.15
CA LYS A 8 60.25 34.78 -40.83
C LYS A 8 59.43 35.69 -39.91
N ILE A 9 58.74 36.69 -40.46
CA ILE A 9 57.87 37.60 -39.70
C ILE A 9 56.57 36.91 -39.29
N LEU A 10 56.01 36.02 -40.12
CA LEU A 10 54.84 35.22 -39.74
C LEU A 10 55.15 34.19 -38.62
N LEU A 11 56.35 33.61 -38.62
CA LEU A 11 56.73 32.62 -37.60
C LEU A 11 57.04 33.26 -36.24
N ALA A 12 57.50 34.52 -36.22
CA ALA A 12 57.78 35.25 -34.99
C ALA A 12 56.51 35.77 -34.28
N ILE A 13 55.41 35.99 -35.01
CA ILE A 13 54.12 36.40 -34.42
C ILE A 13 53.39 35.20 -33.78
N PHE A 14 53.75 33.96 -34.16
CA PHE A 14 53.20 32.75 -33.54
C PHE A 14 53.82 32.43 -32.15
N LEU A 15 54.80 33.21 -31.70
CA LEU A 15 55.52 33.01 -30.44
C LEU A 15 54.94 33.78 -29.23
N ILE A 16 53.81 34.48 -29.37
CA ILE A 16 53.20 35.23 -28.26
C ILE A 16 51.70 34.95 -28.19
N THR A 17 51.32 33.74 -27.78
CA THR A 17 50.04 33.52 -27.09
C THR A 17 50.28 32.65 -25.86
N THR A 18 50.37 33.37 -24.75
CA THR A 18 50.39 32.94 -23.35
C THR A 18 49.68 31.61 -23.07
N THR A 19 50.43 30.59 -22.67
CA THR A 19 49.88 29.43 -21.96
C THR A 19 49.57 29.83 -20.51
N THR A 20 48.43 30.46 -20.29
CA THR A 20 47.83 30.56 -18.95
C THR A 20 47.22 29.21 -18.62
N THR A 21 48.02 28.32 -18.01
CA THR A 21 47.50 27.09 -17.38
C THR A 21 46.50 27.49 -16.29
N THR A 22 45.23 27.52 -16.65
CA THR A 22 44.13 27.65 -15.69
C THR A 22 44.08 26.33 -14.93
N LYS A 23 44.57 26.30 -13.69
CA LYS A 23 44.27 25.19 -12.78
C LYS A 23 42.78 25.21 -12.52
N VAL A 24 42.04 24.35 -13.22
CA VAL A 24 40.68 23.98 -12.82
C VAL A 24 40.82 23.18 -11.52
N VAL A 25 40.68 23.87 -10.39
CA VAL A 25 40.49 23.20 -9.10
C VAL A 25 39.06 22.67 -9.13
N LEU A 26 38.92 21.38 -9.44
CA LEU A 26 37.68 20.67 -9.21
C LEU A 26 37.48 20.60 -7.70
N VAL A 27 36.72 21.54 -7.14
CA VAL A 27 36.18 21.39 -5.79
C VAL A 27 35.16 20.27 -5.89
N VAL A 28 35.60 19.04 -5.66
CA VAL A 28 34.70 17.96 -5.27
C VAL A 28 34.15 18.41 -3.93
N ALA A 29 32.95 19.01 -3.94
CA ALA A 29 32.18 19.18 -2.74
C ALA A 29 32.07 17.79 -2.15
N GLY A 30 32.84 17.54 -1.07
CA GLY A 30 32.80 16.31 -0.30
C GLY A 30 31.44 16.21 0.34
N GLY A 31 30.44 15.83 -0.45
CA GLY A 31 29.20 15.28 0.04
C GLY A 31 29.60 14.03 0.76
N THR A 32 29.81 14.15 2.08
CA THR A 32 29.80 12.98 2.95
C THR A 32 28.55 12.21 2.56
N LEU A 33 28.72 10.96 2.12
CA LEU A 33 27.61 10.01 2.10
C LEU A 33 27.14 9.95 3.54
N GLN A 34 26.18 10.81 3.91
CA GLN A 34 25.58 10.79 5.22
C GLN A 34 24.88 9.45 5.32
N ARG A 35 25.57 8.49 5.95
CA ARG A 35 25.06 7.15 6.20
C ARG A 35 23.76 7.32 6.97
N ILE A 36 22.65 6.81 6.43
CA ILE A 36 21.37 6.79 7.13
C ILE A 36 21.62 6.09 8.47
N PRO A 37 21.35 6.76 9.60
CA PRO A 37 21.60 6.18 10.90
C PRO A 37 20.71 4.95 11.09
N THR A 38 21.22 3.94 11.80
CA THR A 38 20.46 2.73 12.14
C THR A 38 20.33 2.61 13.64
N THR A 39 19.45 1.75 14.12
CA THR A 39 19.29 1.54 15.56
C THR A 39 20.55 0.98 16.23
N LEU A 40 21.56 0.53 15.45
CA LEU A 40 22.86 0.09 15.97
C LEU A 40 23.66 1.23 16.63
N GLN A 41 23.46 2.48 16.19
CA GLN A 41 24.13 3.66 16.75
C GLN A 41 23.53 4.12 18.09
N GLY A 42 22.48 3.47 18.58
CA GLY A 42 21.81 3.83 19.82
C GLY A 42 20.61 4.76 19.62
N PRO A 43 20.05 5.31 20.71
CA PRO A 43 18.94 6.25 20.61
C PRO A 43 19.37 7.52 19.89
N PHE A 44 18.44 8.11 19.14
CA PHE A 44 18.63 9.40 18.50
C PHE A 44 18.01 10.51 19.34
N GLU A 45 18.57 11.71 19.22
CA GLU A 45 17.96 12.91 19.78
C GLU A 45 16.51 13.04 19.29
N PRO A 46 15.52 13.22 20.18
CA PRO A 46 14.13 13.40 19.79
C PRO A 46 13.96 14.60 18.86
N VAL A 47 13.31 14.38 17.71
CA VAL A 47 12.99 15.44 16.74
C VAL A 47 11.48 15.61 16.65
N THR A 48 11.00 16.78 17.05
CA THR A 48 9.60 17.17 16.84
C THR A 48 9.47 17.95 15.53
N ARG A 49 8.65 17.45 14.60
CA ARG A 49 8.24 18.21 13.43
C ARG A 49 7.18 19.23 13.83
N ARG A 50 7.38 20.50 13.45
CA ARG A 50 6.39 21.55 13.70
C ARG A 50 5.09 21.22 12.96
N PHE A 51 3.98 21.52 13.61
CA PHE A 51 2.66 21.39 12.99
C PHE A 51 2.56 22.34 11.80
N ASP A 52 2.12 21.82 10.65
CA ASP A 52 1.82 22.61 9.47
C ASP A 52 0.37 23.11 9.56
N PRO A 53 0.13 24.42 9.77
CA PRO A 53 -1.20 24.97 9.95
C PRO A 53 -2.05 24.94 8.67
N SER A 54 -1.45 24.67 7.51
CA SER A 54 -2.16 24.55 6.23
C SER A 54 -2.82 23.18 6.04
N LEU A 55 -2.51 22.20 6.90
CA LEU A 55 -3.11 20.86 6.81
C LEU A 55 -4.62 20.90 7.03
N ARG A 56 -5.33 20.14 6.19
CA ARG A 56 -6.78 20.01 6.27
C ARG A 56 -7.21 19.47 7.64
N ARG A 57 -8.30 20.02 8.18
CA ARG A 57 -8.97 19.46 9.35
C ARG A 57 -9.89 18.32 8.92
N GLY A 58 -9.63 17.13 9.45
CA GLY A 58 -10.43 15.93 9.20
C GLY A 58 -10.19 15.29 7.83
N SER A 59 -10.92 14.20 7.60
CA SER A 59 -11.00 13.47 6.33
C SER A 59 -12.46 13.30 5.93
N ASP A 60 -12.75 13.25 4.63
CA ASP A 60 -14.09 12.97 4.15
C ASP A 60 -14.23 11.47 3.94
N ASP A 61 -15.33 10.91 4.42
CA ASP A 61 -15.64 9.50 4.20
C ASP A 61 -15.95 9.24 2.72
N LEU A 62 -15.66 8.03 2.26
CA LEU A 62 -16.08 7.61 0.93
C LEU A 62 -17.62 7.54 0.89
N PRO A 63 -18.26 8.09 -0.15
CA PRO A 63 -19.71 8.03 -0.26
C PRO A 63 -20.16 6.57 -0.46
N MET A 64 -21.33 6.20 0.07
CA MET A 64 -21.81 4.81 0.03
C MET A 64 -21.99 4.25 -1.39
N ASN A 65 -22.23 5.13 -2.37
CA ASN A 65 -22.34 4.77 -3.78
C ASN A 65 -20.99 4.66 -4.51
N HIS A 66 -19.87 4.84 -3.80
CA HIS A 66 -18.54 4.71 -4.38
C HIS A 66 -18.34 3.29 -4.91
N THR A 67 -17.81 3.15 -6.13
CA THR A 67 -17.67 1.87 -6.85
C THR A 67 -16.93 0.79 -6.04
N ARG A 68 -15.90 1.18 -5.28
CA ARG A 68 -15.16 0.32 -4.34
C ARG A 68 -15.97 -0.24 -3.15
N LEU A 69 -17.06 0.43 -2.74
CA LEU A 69 -17.92 0.00 -1.63
C LEU A 69 -19.15 -0.76 -2.13
N LYS A 70 -19.49 -0.61 -3.40
CA LYS A 70 -20.64 -1.29 -3.99
C LYS A 70 -20.39 -2.80 -4.05
N LYS A 71 -21.39 -3.57 -3.61
CA LYS A 71 -21.41 -5.01 -3.79
C LYS A 71 -21.34 -5.37 -5.28
N ASN A 72 -20.34 -6.17 -5.64
CA ASN A 72 -20.08 -6.60 -7.02
C ASN A 72 -20.35 -8.09 -7.25
N VAL A 73 -20.91 -8.79 -6.26
CA VAL A 73 -21.25 -10.21 -6.34
C VAL A 73 -22.76 -10.40 -6.19
N THR A 74 -23.31 -11.47 -6.78
CA THR A 74 -24.73 -11.82 -6.67
C THR A 74 -24.93 -13.00 -5.70
N SER A 75 -26.12 -13.15 -5.13
CA SER A 75 -26.46 -14.32 -4.29
C SER A 75 -25.45 -14.55 -3.14
N ASN A 76 -25.07 -15.81 -2.90
CA ASN A 76 -24.16 -16.24 -1.83
C ASN A 76 -22.70 -16.33 -2.28
N PHE A 77 -22.31 -15.63 -3.36
CA PHE A 77 -20.91 -15.56 -3.74
C PHE A 77 -20.10 -14.79 -2.69
N PRO A 78 -18.85 -15.21 -2.39
CA PRO A 78 -18.00 -14.55 -1.41
C PRO A 78 -17.72 -13.07 -1.74
N GLU A 79 -17.84 -12.20 -0.75
CA GLU A 79 -17.35 -10.83 -0.75
C GLU A 79 -16.51 -10.56 0.50
N GLN A 80 -15.83 -9.40 0.54
CA GLN A 80 -15.05 -8.97 1.70
C GLN A 80 -14.01 -10.02 2.15
N ILE A 81 -13.38 -10.67 1.17
CA ILE A 81 -12.40 -11.74 1.41
C ILE A 81 -11.18 -11.15 2.12
N ALA A 82 -10.85 -11.71 3.27
CA ALA A 82 -9.72 -11.31 4.09
C ALA A 82 -8.88 -12.52 4.52
N LEU A 83 -7.57 -12.34 4.51
CA LEU A 83 -6.59 -13.33 4.97
C LEU A 83 -5.94 -12.84 6.27
N ALA A 84 -5.78 -13.73 7.24
CA ALA A 84 -5.07 -13.43 8.48
C ALA A 84 -4.10 -14.55 8.85
N ILE A 85 -2.88 -14.21 9.23
CA ILE A 85 -1.85 -15.20 9.59
C ILE A 85 -2.21 -15.85 10.93
N SER A 86 -2.13 -17.19 10.99
CA SER A 86 -2.18 -17.92 12.28
C SER A 86 -0.78 -18.34 12.71
N SER A 87 0.05 -18.83 11.79
CA SER A 87 1.44 -19.23 12.02
C SER A 87 2.20 -19.14 10.69
N PRO A 88 3.53 -19.35 10.66
CA PRO A 88 4.28 -19.40 9.40
C PRO A 88 3.77 -20.45 8.39
N THR A 89 3.01 -21.44 8.86
CA THR A 89 2.45 -22.55 8.09
C THR A 89 0.94 -22.66 8.29
N SER A 90 0.25 -21.54 8.54
CA SER A 90 -1.22 -21.55 8.65
C SER A 90 -1.80 -20.16 8.55
N MET A 91 -2.96 -20.04 7.90
CA MET A 91 -3.72 -18.78 7.83
C MET A 91 -5.22 -19.01 7.92
N TRP A 92 -5.93 -17.98 8.32
CA TRP A 92 -7.37 -17.86 8.24
C TRP A 92 -7.76 -17.23 6.91
N VAL A 93 -8.75 -17.83 6.26
CA VAL A 93 -9.47 -17.28 5.12
C VAL A 93 -10.86 -16.94 5.62
N SER A 94 -11.25 -15.67 5.48
CA SER A 94 -12.55 -15.18 5.93
C SER A 94 -13.25 -14.44 4.80
N TRP A 95 -14.58 -14.53 4.75
CA TRP A 95 -15.39 -13.81 3.78
C TRP A 95 -16.82 -13.67 4.31
N VAL A 96 -17.62 -12.85 3.63
CA VAL A 96 -19.05 -12.72 3.87
C VAL A 96 -19.82 -13.26 2.67
N SER A 97 -20.96 -13.92 2.90
CA SER A 97 -21.93 -14.28 1.86
C SER A 97 -23.33 -13.76 2.21
N GLY A 98 -24.15 -13.52 1.19
CA GLY A 98 -25.48 -12.93 1.36
C GLY A 98 -25.43 -11.42 1.66
N ASP A 99 -26.60 -10.82 1.81
CA ASP A 99 -26.76 -9.39 2.05
C ASP A 99 -27.00 -9.10 3.54
N ALA A 100 -26.31 -8.08 4.05
CA ALA A 100 -26.67 -7.49 5.33
C ALA A 100 -28.02 -6.77 5.22
N GLN A 101 -28.77 -6.75 6.32
CA GLN A 101 -30.05 -6.03 6.39
C GLN A 101 -29.92 -4.85 7.34
N ILE A 102 -30.40 -3.69 6.92
CA ILE A 102 -30.53 -2.48 7.74
C ILE A 102 -31.99 -2.08 7.71
N GLY A 103 -32.58 -1.88 8.87
CA GLY A 103 -33.99 -1.49 8.96
C GLY A 103 -34.55 -1.55 10.37
N SER A 104 -35.82 -1.18 10.52
CA SER A 104 -36.53 -1.34 11.79
C SER A 104 -36.71 -2.81 12.17
N ASN A 105 -36.99 -3.66 11.19
CA ASN A 105 -37.14 -5.10 11.33
C ASN A 105 -36.08 -5.82 10.50
N VAL A 106 -35.16 -6.51 11.16
CA VAL A 106 -34.11 -7.33 10.52
C VAL A 106 -34.27 -8.78 10.97
N THR A 107 -34.03 -9.72 10.08
CA THR A 107 -34.06 -11.17 10.39
C THR A 107 -32.69 -11.76 10.13
N PRO A 108 -31.96 -12.23 11.16
CA PRO A 108 -30.65 -12.85 10.98
C PRO A 108 -30.73 -14.03 10.01
N LEU A 109 -29.76 -14.11 9.10
CA LEU A 109 -29.61 -15.26 8.21
C LEU A 109 -29.23 -16.50 9.03
N ASP A 110 -29.64 -17.68 8.56
CA ASP A 110 -29.19 -18.95 9.14
C ASP A 110 -27.79 -19.31 8.57
N PRO A 111 -26.73 -19.28 9.41
CA PRO A 111 -25.36 -19.53 8.95
C PRO A 111 -25.14 -20.97 8.44
N SER A 112 -26.03 -21.91 8.76
CA SER A 112 -25.92 -23.30 8.30
C SER A 112 -26.33 -23.50 6.84
N THR A 113 -26.97 -22.50 6.23
CA THR A 113 -27.49 -22.58 4.86
C THR A 113 -26.42 -22.46 3.77
N VAL A 114 -25.21 -22.00 4.11
CA VAL A 114 -24.08 -21.82 3.19
C VAL A 114 -22.82 -22.45 3.77
N ALA A 115 -22.17 -23.35 3.02
CA ALA A 115 -20.97 -24.04 3.48
C ALA A 115 -19.73 -23.11 3.55
N SER A 116 -18.92 -23.30 4.59
CA SER A 116 -17.62 -22.64 4.76
C SER A 116 -16.48 -23.52 4.27
N ASP A 117 -16.28 -23.63 2.97
CA ASP A 117 -15.25 -24.49 2.37
C ASP A 117 -14.19 -23.68 1.59
N VAL A 118 -12.91 -23.97 1.83
CA VAL A 118 -11.79 -23.41 1.07
C VAL A 118 -11.05 -24.51 0.33
N TRP A 119 -10.95 -24.35 -0.99
CA TRP A 119 -10.09 -25.14 -1.85
C TRP A 119 -8.79 -24.37 -2.10
N TYR A 120 -7.65 -25.01 -1.87
CA TYR A 120 -6.35 -24.36 -1.97
C TYR A 120 -5.25 -25.31 -2.46
N GLY A 121 -4.14 -24.72 -2.91
CA GLY A 121 -3.02 -25.44 -3.50
C GLY A 121 -1.89 -24.47 -3.87
N LYS A 122 -0.75 -25.02 -4.28
CA LYS A 122 0.46 -24.23 -4.60
C LYS A 122 0.44 -23.61 -6.00
N GLN A 123 -0.54 -23.97 -6.84
CA GLN A 123 -0.65 -23.51 -8.22
C GLN A 123 -2.08 -23.05 -8.51
N SER A 124 -2.23 -21.92 -9.20
CA SER A 124 -3.54 -21.43 -9.64
C SER A 124 -4.25 -22.45 -10.52
N GLY A 125 -5.55 -22.66 -10.30
CA GLY A 125 -6.34 -23.68 -10.99
C GLY A 125 -6.06 -25.13 -10.58
N LYS A 126 -5.13 -25.39 -9.65
CA LYS A 126 -4.85 -26.74 -9.11
C LYS A 126 -4.95 -26.73 -7.58
N TYR A 127 -6.17 -26.85 -7.10
CA TYR A 127 -6.50 -26.84 -5.68
C TYR A 127 -6.78 -28.26 -5.17
N THR A 128 -5.72 -28.93 -4.71
CA THR A 128 -5.78 -30.35 -4.28
C THR A 128 -6.20 -30.52 -2.83
N SER A 129 -6.18 -29.45 -2.03
CA SER A 129 -6.51 -29.47 -0.62
C SER A 129 -7.84 -28.77 -0.38
N LYS A 130 -8.61 -29.29 0.59
CA LYS A 130 -9.86 -28.71 1.06
C LYS A 130 -9.88 -28.61 2.58
N ARG A 131 -10.38 -27.51 3.12
CA ARG A 131 -10.67 -27.34 4.54
C ARG A 131 -12.07 -26.76 4.71
N GLY A 132 -12.82 -27.33 5.65
CA GLY A 132 -14.06 -26.75 6.14
C GLY A 132 -13.79 -25.84 7.35
N GLY A 133 -14.70 -24.92 7.61
CA GLY A 133 -14.66 -24.07 8.80
C GLY A 133 -16.06 -23.75 9.31
N ASN A 134 -16.16 -22.65 10.04
CA ASN A 134 -17.39 -22.25 10.71
C ASN A 134 -18.01 -21.02 10.04
N ALA A 135 -19.29 -20.80 10.32
CA ALA A 135 -20.04 -19.64 9.88
C ALA A 135 -20.82 -19.03 11.06
N THR A 136 -20.95 -17.72 11.08
CA THR A 136 -21.70 -16.97 12.10
C THR A 136 -22.41 -15.76 11.49
N VAL A 137 -23.38 -15.22 12.22
CA VAL A 137 -24.06 -13.95 11.92
C VAL A 137 -24.07 -13.13 13.20
N TYR A 138 -23.93 -11.81 13.09
CA TYR A 138 -24.12 -10.92 14.24
C TYR A 138 -25.20 -9.88 13.94
N SER A 139 -25.79 -9.34 15.01
CA SER A 139 -26.80 -8.29 14.92
C SER A 139 -26.45 -7.14 15.85
N GLN A 140 -26.70 -5.93 15.38
CA GLN A 140 -26.62 -4.70 16.16
C GLN A 140 -28.04 -4.17 16.34
N LEU A 141 -28.55 -4.26 17.57
CA LEU A 141 -29.96 -3.97 17.87
C LEU A 141 -30.08 -2.77 18.80
N TYR A 142 -30.97 -1.85 18.46
CA TYR A 142 -31.23 -0.63 19.21
C TYR A 142 -32.68 -0.60 19.71
N PRO A 143 -32.91 -0.74 21.02
CA PRO A 143 -34.25 -0.73 21.61
C PRO A 143 -34.78 0.69 21.82
N PHE A 144 -34.51 1.61 20.89
CA PHE A 144 -34.89 3.01 20.98
C PHE A 144 -35.65 3.46 19.73
N LYS A 145 -36.74 4.20 19.93
CA LYS A 145 -37.59 4.69 18.84
C LYS A 145 -36.77 5.56 17.87
N GLY A 146 -36.88 5.24 16.58
CA GLY A 146 -36.23 6.00 15.50
C GLY A 146 -34.82 5.52 15.14
N LEU A 147 -34.24 4.55 15.86
CA LEU A 147 -32.98 3.92 15.47
C LEU A 147 -33.23 2.68 14.60
N LEU A 148 -32.32 2.43 13.66
CA LEU A 148 -32.37 1.28 12.76
C LEU A 148 -31.46 0.16 13.27
N ASN A 149 -31.96 -1.07 13.17
CA ASN A 149 -31.22 -2.28 13.48
C ASN A 149 -30.39 -2.74 12.28
N TYR A 150 -29.41 -3.59 12.56
CA TYR A 150 -28.58 -4.23 11.56
C TYR A 150 -28.43 -5.72 11.87
N THR A 151 -28.42 -6.56 10.83
CA THR A 151 -27.91 -7.94 10.90
C THR A 151 -26.98 -8.19 9.71
N SER A 152 -25.89 -8.91 9.95
CA SER A 152 -24.86 -9.14 8.95
C SER A 152 -25.28 -10.16 7.89
N GLY A 153 -24.51 -10.21 6.80
CA GLY A 153 -24.42 -11.43 5.99
C GLY A 153 -23.83 -12.59 6.81
N ILE A 154 -23.74 -13.77 6.22
CA ILE A 154 -23.10 -14.94 6.84
C ILE A 154 -21.58 -14.75 6.77
N ILE A 155 -20.93 -14.71 7.92
CA ILE A 155 -19.49 -14.53 8.07
C ILE A 155 -18.84 -15.90 8.19
N HIS A 156 -17.89 -16.19 7.32
CA HIS A 156 -17.19 -17.47 7.25
C HIS A 156 -15.76 -17.32 7.75
N HIS A 157 -15.28 -18.32 8.49
CA HIS A 157 -13.88 -18.41 8.92
C HIS A 157 -13.37 -19.84 8.72
N VAL A 158 -12.36 -20.00 7.87
CA VAL A 158 -11.71 -21.27 7.59
C VAL A 158 -10.21 -21.16 7.86
N LYS A 159 -9.68 -22.03 8.70
CA LYS A 159 -8.24 -22.14 8.91
C LYS A 159 -7.65 -23.17 7.93
N ILE A 160 -6.63 -22.75 7.19
CA ILE A 160 -5.84 -23.63 6.31
C ILE A 160 -4.43 -23.82 6.88
N ASP A 161 -3.82 -24.96 6.54
CA ASP A 161 -2.43 -25.31 6.84
C ASP A 161 -1.51 -24.98 5.66
#